data_AF-A0A956HT00-F1
#
_entry.id   AF-A0A956HT00-F1
#
_cell.length_a   1.000
_cell.length_b   1.000
_cell.length_c   1.000
_cell.angle_alpha   90.00
_cell.angle_beta   90.00
_cell.angle_gamma   90.00
#
_symmetry.space_group_name_H-M   'P 1'
#
loop_
_entity.id
_entity.type
_entity.pdbx_description
1 polymer ?
#
loop_
_entity_poly.entity_id
_entity_poly.type
_entity_poly.pdbx_seq_one_letter_code
_entity_poly.pdbx_strand_id
1 'polypeptide(L)'
;DKGANEVATAEWSAYSPFFSVSQPKVELMERADLTVPAGTFDTVKADLQGFFGNHYTVWMIADKPGIYAKVQKHPNAGTEDDQTDMVFELAAME
;
A
#
# COMPACT_ATOMS: atom_id res chain seq x y z
N ASP A 1 11.29 15.14 10.64
CA ASP A 1 12.01 14.16 9.80
C ASP A 1 12.30 12.76 10.35
N LYS A 2 11.95 12.39 11.59
CA LYS A 2 12.33 11.04 12.10
C LYS A 2 11.54 9.87 11.48
N GLY A 3 10.23 9.98 11.28
CA GLY A 3 9.41 8.88 10.73
C GLY A 3 9.65 8.56 9.25
N ALA A 4 10.18 9.52 8.49
CA ALA A 4 10.41 9.41 7.04
C ALA A 4 11.43 8.34 6.65
N ASN A 5 12.55 8.28 7.38
CA ASN A 5 13.61 7.30 7.14
C ASN A 5 13.24 5.92 7.70
N GLU A 6 12.40 5.86 8.74
CA GLU A 6 11.97 4.61 9.34
C GLU A 6 11.03 3.83 8.41
N VAL A 7 10.07 4.46 7.74
CA VAL A 7 9.15 3.75 6.81
C VAL A 7 9.85 3.28 5.53
N ALA A 8 10.81 4.04 5.01
CA ALA A 8 11.56 3.66 3.82
C ALA A 8 12.54 2.49 4.06
N THR A 9 12.98 2.29 5.31
CA THR A 9 13.93 1.22 5.70
C THR A 9 13.28 0.07 6.47
N ALA A 10 12.02 0.22 6.86
CA ALA A 10 11.27 -0.76 7.63
C ALA A 10 11.04 -2.07 6.85
N GLU A 11 10.95 -3.18 7.57
CA GLU A 11 10.42 -4.44 7.02
C GLU A 11 8.92 -4.28 6.74
N TRP A 12 8.57 -3.94 5.50
CA TRP A 12 7.18 -3.77 5.03
C TRP A 12 6.32 -5.02 5.21
N SER A 13 6.97 -6.20 5.24
CA SER A 13 6.38 -7.50 5.54
C SER A 13 5.68 -7.54 6.91
N ALA A 14 6.17 -6.78 7.90
CA ALA A 14 5.57 -6.70 9.23
C ALA A 14 4.32 -5.80 9.29
N TYR A 15 4.16 -4.89 8.32
CA TYR A 15 3.13 -3.85 8.33
C TYR A 15 2.02 -4.07 7.31
N SER A 16 2.16 -5.08 6.44
CA SER A 16 1.15 -5.41 5.45
C SER A 16 0.39 -6.68 5.83
N PRO A 17 -0.84 -6.56 6.37
CA PRO A 17 -1.67 -7.72 6.73
C PRO A 17 -2.07 -8.57 5.51
N PHE A 18 -1.88 -8.05 4.30
CA PHE A 18 -2.16 -8.75 3.06
C PHE A 18 -1.17 -9.88 2.74
N PHE A 19 -0.01 -9.96 3.42
CA PHE A 19 1.10 -10.83 2.98
C PHE A 19 1.76 -11.64 4.10
N SER A 20 1.06 -11.92 5.20
CA SER A 20 1.58 -12.73 6.33
C SER A 20 2.06 -14.16 5.95
N VAL A 21 1.85 -14.60 4.70
CA VAL A 21 2.17 -15.96 4.22
C VAL A 21 3.23 -16.02 3.11
N SER A 22 3.65 -14.91 2.50
CA SER A 22 4.64 -14.93 1.40
C SER A 22 5.43 -13.63 1.37
N GLN A 23 6.78 -13.70 1.39
CA GLN A 23 7.67 -12.54 1.24
C GLN A 23 7.42 -11.90 -0.15
N PRO A 24 6.68 -10.78 -0.24
CA PRO A 24 6.36 -10.19 -1.52
C PRO A 24 7.57 -9.38 -2.03
N LYS A 25 7.66 -9.20 -3.35
CA LYS A 25 8.56 -8.20 -3.90
C LYS A 25 7.96 -6.83 -3.63
N VAL A 26 8.69 -6.02 -2.87
CA VAL A 26 8.31 -4.63 -2.55
C VAL A 26 9.18 -3.71 -3.38
N GLU A 27 8.56 -2.82 -4.14
CA GLU A 27 9.24 -1.75 -4.86
C GLU A 27 8.75 -0.40 -4.32
N LEU A 28 9.64 0.30 -3.61
CA LEU A 28 9.35 1.65 -3.13
C LEU A 28 9.39 2.61 -4.33
N MET A 29 8.30 3.31 -4.58
CA MET A 29 8.19 4.21 -5.72
C MET A 29 8.59 5.63 -5.34
N GLU A 30 7.80 6.25 -4.46
CA GLU A 30 7.94 7.66 -4.13
C GLU A 30 7.26 7.98 -2.80
N ARG A 31 7.63 9.12 -2.21
CA ARG A 31 6.92 9.72 -1.08
C ARG A 31 6.22 10.97 -1.56
N ALA A 32 4.92 11.05 -1.33
CA ALA A 32 4.10 12.16 -1.78
C ALA A 32 2.91 12.36 -0.84
N ASP A 33 2.44 13.60 -0.77
CA ASP A 33 1.17 13.91 -0.13
C ASP A 33 0.02 13.31 -0.95
N LEU A 34 -0.85 12.58 -0.29
CA LEU A 34 -2.05 12.00 -0.88
C LEU A 34 -3.29 12.56 -0.18
N THR A 35 -4.16 13.19 -0.96
CA THR A 35 -5.49 13.60 -0.51
C THR A 35 -6.48 12.46 -0.74
N VAL A 36 -7.12 12.03 0.35
CA VAL A 36 -8.21 11.04 0.37
C VAL A 36 -9.41 11.65 1.13
N PRO A 37 -10.60 11.02 1.13
CA PRO A 37 -11.77 11.59 1.83
C PRO A 37 -11.53 11.90 3.32
N ALA A 38 -10.68 11.12 4.01
CA ALA A 38 -10.29 11.38 5.40
C ALA A 38 -9.33 12.58 5.59
N GLY A 39 -8.78 13.17 4.53
CA GLY A 39 -7.84 14.29 4.57
C GLY A 39 -6.60 14.10 3.71
N THR A 40 -5.63 15.00 3.85
CA THR A 40 -4.32 14.90 3.18
C THR A 40 -3.29 14.30 4.12
N PHE A 41 -2.60 13.27 3.68
CA PHE A 41 -1.58 12.57 4.45
C PHE A 41 -0.26 12.53 3.67
N ASP A 42 0.85 12.64 4.39
CA ASP A 42 2.17 12.33 3.85
C ASP A 42 2.28 10.80 3.72
N THR A 43 2.44 10.29 2.49
CA THR A 43 2.43 8.85 2.22
C THR A 43 3.67 8.37 1.48
N VAL A 44 4.05 7.13 1.75
CA VAL A 44 5.01 6.37 0.95
C VAL A 44 4.24 5.41 0.04
N LYS A 45 4.42 5.60 -1.26
CA LYS A 45 3.87 4.74 -2.30
C LYS A 45 4.79 3.56 -2.54
N ALA A 46 4.21 2.36 -2.51
CA ALA A 46 4.92 1.13 -2.82
C ALA A 46 4.10 0.25 -3.76
N ASP A 47 4.79 -0.42 -4.67
CA ASP A 47 4.26 -1.50 -5.48
C ASP A 47 4.57 -2.84 -4.79
N LEU A 48 3.54 -3.66 -4.63
CA LEU A 48 3.59 -4.93 -3.94
C LEU A 48 3.17 -6.04 -4.89
N GLN A 49 4.11 -6.93 -5.19
CA GLN A 49 3.85 -8.12 -6.02
C GLN A 49 3.98 -9.37 -5.17
N GLY A 50 2.84 -10.04 -4.99
CA GLY A 50 2.73 -11.32 -4.31
C GLY A 50 3.10 -12.49 -5.22
N PHE A 51 3.42 -13.63 -4.61
CA PHE A 51 3.88 -14.83 -5.32
C PHE A 51 2.82 -15.47 -6.23
N PHE A 52 1.53 -15.28 -5.90
CA PHE A 52 0.38 -15.82 -6.63
C PHE A 52 -0.25 -14.83 -7.63
N GLY A 53 0.56 -13.94 -8.21
CA GLY A 53 0.10 -12.95 -9.20
C GLY A 53 -0.70 -11.78 -8.63
N ASN A 54 -0.88 -11.73 -7.31
CA ASN A 54 -1.53 -10.60 -6.67
C ASN A 54 -0.65 -9.35 -6.78
N HIS A 55 -1.21 -8.26 -7.28
CA HIS A 55 -0.50 -7.01 -7.48
C HIS A 55 -1.28 -5.86 -6.83
N TYR A 56 -0.60 -5.08 -6.01
CA TYR A 56 -1.19 -3.94 -5.33
C TYR A 56 -0.27 -2.73 -5.42
N THR A 57 -0.85 -1.55 -5.52
CA THR A 57 -0.17 -0.30 -5.19
C THR A 57 -0.76 0.22 -3.89
N VAL A 58 0.10 0.52 -2.92
CA VAL A 58 -0.33 1.00 -1.60
C VAL A 58 0.30 2.35 -1.30
N TRP A 59 -0.42 3.16 -0.52
CA TRP A 59 0.05 4.44 0.01
C TRP A 59 -0.02 4.38 1.54
N MET A 60 1.11 4.05 2.16
CA MET A 60 1.21 3.97 3.62
C MET A 60 1.47 5.36 4.20
N ILE A 61 0.77 5.72 5.27
CA ILE A 61 0.95 7.00 5.95
C ILE A 61 2.32 7.01 6.66
N ALA A 62 3.16 7.98 6.35
CA ALA A 62 4.57 8.01 6.79
C ALA A 62 4.74 8.15 8.31
N ASP A 63 3.81 8.83 9.01
CA ASP A 63 3.82 8.96 10.47
C ASP A 63 3.10 7.80 11.19
N LYS A 64 2.41 6.93 10.44
CA LYS A 64 1.59 5.82 10.98
C LYS A 64 1.84 4.53 10.19
N PRO A 65 2.99 3.86 10.40
CA PRO A 65 3.30 2.61 9.73
C PRO A 65 2.21 1.55 9.99
N GLY A 66 1.79 0.86 8.92
CA GLY A 66 0.68 -0.11 8.95
C GLY A 66 -0.71 0.48 8.71
N ILE A 67 -0.84 1.81 8.62
CA ILE A 67 -2.07 2.47 8.18
C ILE A 67 -1.91 2.93 6.73
N TYR A 68 -2.85 2.54 5.88
CA TYR A 68 -2.86 2.89 4.47
C TYR A 68 -3.91 3.96 4.20
N ALA A 69 -3.50 5.07 3.58
CA ALA A 69 -4.43 6.09 3.10
C ALA A 69 -5.20 5.58 1.86
N LYS A 70 -4.52 4.80 1.01
CA LYS A 70 -5.08 4.20 -0.19
C LYS A 70 -4.45 2.84 -0.49
N VAL A 71 -5.26 1.94 -1.02
CA VAL A 71 -4.84 0.65 -1.54
C VAL A 71 -5.53 0.46 -2.90
N GLN A 72 -4.73 0.21 -3.93
CA GLN A 72 -5.21 -0.16 -5.26
C GLN A 72 -4.84 -1.62 -5.50
N LYS A 73 -5.84 -2.45 -5.73
CA LYS A 73 -5.69 -3.85 -6.14
C LYS A 73 -5.76 -3.89 -7.67
N HIS A 74 -4.67 -4.29 -8.29
CA HIS A 74 -4.60 -4.51 -9.73
C HIS A 74 -5.17 -5.88 -10.09
N PRO A 75 -5.64 -6.07 -11.35
CA PRO A 75 -6.05 -7.37 -11.87
C PRO A 75 -4.98 -8.42 -11.64
N ASN A 76 -5.37 -9.58 -11.11
CA ASN A 76 -4.43 -10.68 -10.95
C ASN A 76 -4.19 -11.32 -12.32
N ALA A 77 -2.94 -11.28 -12.79
CA ALA A 77 -2.55 -11.81 -14.09
C ALA A 77 -2.81 -13.33 -14.26
N GLY A 78 -3.06 -14.06 -13.16
CA GLY A 78 -3.31 -15.51 -13.16
C GLY A 78 -4.78 -15.94 -13.27
N THR A 79 -5.74 -15.02 -13.28
CA THR A 79 -7.18 -15.33 -13.26
C THR A 79 -7.93 -14.50 -14.29
N GLU A 80 -8.40 -15.15 -15.37
CA GLU A 80 -9.15 -14.52 -16.47
C GLU A 80 -10.43 -13.77 -16.04
N ASP A 81 -10.95 -14.07 -14.84
CA ASP A 81 -12.15 -13.48 -14.24
C ASP A 81 -11.88 -12.27 -13.31
N ASP A 82 -10.64 -12.04 -12.86
CA ASP A 82 -10.32 -10.96 -11.89
C ASP A 82 -9.86 -9.70 -12.65
N GLN A 83 -10.76 -9.10 -13.44
CA GLN A 83 -10.44 -7.98 -14.35
C GLN A 83 -10.66 -6.59 -13.76
N THR A 84 -11.02 -6.47 -12.48
CA THR A 84 -11.46 -5.18 -11.94
C THR A 84 -10.40 -4.59 -11.03
N ASP A 85 -9.88 -3.43 -11.44
CA ASP A 85 -9.12 -2.54 -10.57
C ASP A 85 -10.01 -2.11 -9.40
N MET A 86 -9.60 -2.44 -8.17
CA MET A 86 -10.33 -2.04 -6.97
C MET A 86 -9.52 -1.01 -6.19
N VAL A 87 -10.13 0.13 -5.91
CA VAL A 87 -9.51 1.20 -5.12
C VAL A 87 -10.23 1.32 -3.78
N PHE A 88 -9.45 1.24 -2.71
CA PHE A 88 -9.87 1.46 -1.34
C PHE A 88 -9.19 2.71 -0.81
N GLU A 89 -9.95 3.65 -0.25
CA GLU A 89 -9.45 4.91 0.31
C GLU A 89 -9.94 5.07 1.74
N LEU A 90 -9.12 5.71 2.57
CA LEU A 90 -9.49 6.01 3.95
C LEU A 90 -10.67 6.99 3.94
N ALA A 91 -11.82 6.51 4.41
CA ALA A 91 -13.04 7.29 4.51
C ALA A 91 -13.00 8.22 5.73
N ALA A 92 -13.60 9.40 5.60
CA ALA A 92 -13.92 10.22 6.76
C ALA A 92 -15.02 9.52 7.57
N MET A 93 -14.80 9.33 8.87
CA MET A 93 -15.90 9.04 9.80
C MET A 93 -16.51 10.38 10.21
N GLU A 94 -17.82 10.56 9.97
CA GLU A 94 -18.61 11.63 10.55
C GLU A 94 -18.82 11.44 12.06
#